data_AF-A0AA46PTM3-F1
#
_entry.id   AF-A0AA46PTM3-F1
#
_cell.length_a   1.000
_cell.length_b   1.000
_cell.length_c   1.000
_cell.angle_alpha   90.00
_cell.angle_beta   90.00
_cell.angle_gamma   90.00
#
_symmetry.space_group_name_H-M   'P 1'
#
loop_
_entity.id
_entity.type
_entity.pdbx_description
1 polymer ?
#
loop_
_entity_poly.entity_id
_entity_poly.type
_entity_poly.pdbx_seq_one_letter_code
_entity_poly.pdbx_strand_id
1 'polypeptide(L)' 'MKFLVSMYAVMAVMVLVNLTSEFILNGEYSAMATWLTVTLFFLGTLFFINARSCFSKK' A
#
# COMPACT_ATOMS: atom_id res chain seq x y z
N MET A 1 17.02 -8.03 2.21
CA MET A 1 16.71 -6.97 1.22
C MET A 1 15.37 -7.17 0.50
N LYS A 2 14.94 -8.38 0.12
CA LYS A 2 13.68 -8.59 -0.63
C LYS A 2 12.39 -8.12 0.08
N PHE A 3 12.31 -8.18 1.42
CA PHE A 3 11.15 -7.66 2.19
C PHE A 3 11.02 -6.14 2.17
N LEU A 4 12.14 -5.43 2.07
CA LEU A 4 12.13 -3.98 1.92
C LEU A 4 11.53 -3.60 0.57
N VAL A 5 11.82 -4.38 -0.49
CA VAL A 5 11.28 -4.12 -1.84
C VAL A 5 9.75 -4.21 -1.86
N SER A 6 9.14 -5.22 -1.23
CA SER A 6 7.68 -5.32 -1.15
C SER A 6 7.06 -4.17 -0.36
N MET A 7 7.72 -3.72 0.71
CA MET A 7 7.23 -2.61 1.53
C MET A 7 7.31 -1.27 0.77
N TYR A 8 8.42 -1.03 0.07
CA TYR A 8 8.59 0.15 -0.80
C TYR A 8 7.63 0.14 -1.99
N ALA A 9 7.36 -1.03 -2.59
CA ALA A 9 6.40 -1.16 -3.68
C ALA A 9 4.98 -0.75 -3.22
N VAL A 10 4.55 -1.20 -2.04
CA VAL A 10 3.23 -0.83 -1.50
C VAL A 10 3.16 0.66 -1.17
N MET A 11 4.21 1.25 -0.58
CA MET A 11 4.25 2.70 -0.35
C MET A 11 4.15 3.50 -1.65
N ALA A 12 4.85 3.08 -2.71
CA ALA A 12 4.80 3.76 -4.00
C ALA A 12 3.38 3.73 -4.60
N VAL A 13 2.68 2.60 -4.47
CA VAL A 13 1.28 2.48 -4.94
C VAL A 13 0.34 3.38 -4.14
N MET A 14 0.50 3.49 -2.82
CA MET A 14 -0.31 4.42 -2.01
C MET A 14 -0.13 5.87 -2.43
N VAL A 15 1.12 6.27 -2.67
CA VAL A 15 1.44 7.63 -3.11
C VAL A 15 0.77 7.90 -4.46
N LEU A 16 0.79 6.94 -5.39
CA LEU A 16 0.10 7.08 -6.69
C LEU A 16 -1.43 7.18 -6.55
N VAL A 17 -2.04 6.40 -5.66
CA VAL A 17 -3.49 6.45 -5.41
C VAL A 17 -3.89 7.82 -4.84
N ASN A 18 -3.13 8.34 -3.87
CA ASN A 18 -3.39 9.67 -3.32
C ASN A 18 -3.18 10.77 -4.36
N LEU A 19 -2.10 10.70 -5.15
CA LEU A 19 -1.82 11.68 -6.20
C LEU A 19 -2.94 11.68 -7.26
N THR A 20 -3.40 10.50 -7.69
CA THR A 20 -4.51 10.36 -8.64
C THR A 20 -5.80 10.90 -8.05
N SER A 21 -6.06 10.66 -6.76
CA SER A 21 -7.25 11.17 -6.09
C SER A 21 -7.29 12.69 -5.98
N GLU A 22 -6.17 13.32 -5.66
CA GLU A 22 -6.12 14.78 -5.50
C GLU A 22 -6.00 15.49 -6.85
N PHE A 23 -5.09 15.06 -7.73
CA PHE A 23 -4.81 15.76 -8.98
C PHE A 23 -5.77 15.43 -10.13
N ILE A 24 -6.25 14.18 -10.24
CA ILE A 24 -7.10 13.75 -11.37
C ILE A 24 -8.58 13.81 -11.00
N LEU A 25 -8.93 13.47 -9.77
CA LEU A 25 -10.32 13.35 -9.31
C LEU A 25 -10.83 14.57 -8.54
N ASN A 26 -10.04 15.65 -8.41
CA ASN A 26 -10.38 16.91 -7.72
C ASN A 26 -11.04 16.72 -6.34
N GLY A 27 -10.68 15.64 -5.63
CA GLY A 27 -11.23 15.36 -4.30
C GLY A 27 -12.68 14.87 -4.24
N GLU A 28 -13.42 14.79 -5.35
CA GLU A 28 -14.80 14.26 -5.35
C GLU A 28 -14.87 12.80 -4.90
N TYR A 29 -13.82 12.04 -5.22
CA TYR A 29 -13.67 10.63 -4.83
C TYR A 29 -12.69 10.42 -3.67
N SER A 30 -12.36 11.48 -2.92
CA SER A 30 -11.40 11.45 -1.82
C SER A 30 -11.75 10.40 -0.76
N ALA A 31 -13.03 10.22 -0.46
CA ALA A 31 -13.49 9.18 0.45
C ALA A 31 -13.18 7.76 -0.06
N MET A 32 -13.42 7.49 -1.35
CA MET A 32 -13.12 6.20 -1.96
C MET A 32 -11.61 5.94 -2.04
N ALA A 33 -10.83 6.95 -2.44
CA ALA A 33 -9.37 6.85 -2.47
C ALA A 33 -8.79 6.58 -1.08
N THR A 34 -9.30 7.24 -0.03
CA THR A 34 -8.88 6.99 1.35
C THR A 34 -9.14 5.55 1.77
N TRP A 35 -10.34 5.02 1.48
CA TRP A 35 -10.67 3.61 1.73
C TRP A 35 -9.77 2.64 0.94
N LEU A 36 -9.43 3.00 -0.29
CA LEU A 36 -8.55 2.21 -1.15
C LEU A 36 -7.10 2.22 -0.63
N THR A 37 -6.61 3.35 -0.14
CA THR A 37 -5.30 3.49 0.50
C THR A 37 -5.23 2.71 1.82
N VAL A 38 -6.28 2.73 2.64
CA VAL A 38 -6.35 1.97 3.90
C VAL A 38 -6.32 0.46 3.65
N THR A 39 -7.08 -0.02 2.66
CA THR A 39 -7.08 -1.44 2.29
C THR A 39 -5.73 -1.89 1.71
N LEU A 40 -5.10 -1.08 0.87
CA LEU A 40 -3.72 -1.30 0.40
C LEU A 40 -2.72 -1.32 1.55
N PHE A 41 -2.90 -0.50 2.57
CA PHE A 41 -2.06 -0.49 3.77
C PHE A 41 -2.19 -1.78 4.55
N PHE A 42 -3.42 -2.22 4.79
CA PHE A 42 -3.67 -3.47 5.48
C PHE A 42 -3.07 -4.67 4.72
N LEU A 43 -3.27 -4.73 3.40
CA LEU A 43 -2.71 -5.77 2.54
C LEU A 43 -1.18 -5.75 2.53
N GLY A 44 -0.54 -4.59 2.41
CA GLY A 44 0.91 -4.47 2.46
C GLY A 44 1.50 -4.92 3.79
N THR A 45 0.82 -4.60 4.88
CA THR A 45 1.24 -4.98 6.24
C THR A 45 1.09 -6.50 6.45
N LEU A 46 -0.01 -7.09 6.00
CA LEU A 46 -0.21 -8.54 6.00
C LEU A 46 0.81 -9.27 5.13
N PHE A 47 1.08 -8.76 3.92
CA PHE A 47 2.13 -9.31 3.06
C PHE A 47 3.51 -9.22 3.71
N PHE A 48 3.83 -8.11 4.37
CA PHE A 48 5.09 -7.94 5.08
C PHE A 48 5.24 -8.93 6.25
N ILE A 49 4.20 -9.07 7.08
CA ILE A 49 4.19 -10.02 8.21
C ILE A 49 4.29 -11.46 7.70
N ASN A 50 3.54 -11.81 6.66
CA ASN A 50 3.54 -13.16 6.10
C ASN A 50 4.89 -13.48 5.44
N ALA A 51 5.44 -12.56 4.65
CA ALA A 51 6.75 -12.70 4.05
C ALA A 51 7.85 -12.84 5.12
N ARG A 52 7.78 -12.04 6.20
CA ARG A 52 8.70 -12.17 7.35
C ARG A 52 8.54 -13.52 8.06
N SER A 53 7.31 -13.99 8.28
CA SER A 53 7.04 -15.25 9.00
C SER A 53 7.42 -16.49 8.18
N CYS A 54 7.18 -16.45 6.87
CA CYS A 54 7.47 -17.54 5.95
C CYS A 54 8.99 -17.74 5.76
N PHE A 55 9.78 -16.65 5.77
CA PHE A 55 11.24 -16.73 5.67
C PHE A 55 11.97 -16.75 7.01
N SER A 56 11.37 -16.34 8.13
CA SER A 56 11.97 -16.44 9.47
C SER A 56 11.98 -17.88 10.02
N LYS A 57 11.26 -18.81 9.39
CA LYS A 57 11.25 -20.24 9.74
C LYS A 57 12.32 -21.07 9.01
N LYS A 58 13.20 -20.43 8.23
CA LYS A 58 14.30 -21.06 7.52
C LYS A 58 15.62 -20.64 8.14
#